data_AF-A0A3Q1AJI6-F1
#
_entry.id   AF-A0A3Q1AJI6-F1
#
_cell.length_a   1.000
_cell.length_b   1.000
_cell.length_c   1.000
_cell.angle_alpha   90.00
_cell.angle_beta   90.00
_cell.angle_gamma   90.00
#
_symmetry.space_group_name_H-M   'P 1'
#
loop_
_entity.id
_entity.type
_entity.pdbx_description
1 polymer ?
#
loop_
_entity_poly.entity_id
_entity_poly.type
_entity_poly.pdbx_seq_one_letter_code
_entity_poly.pdbx_strand_id
1 'polypeptide(L)' 'ISINEKYIPALGFSPKPSLEFINHSRFPVANTCDNILRIPLHASYTAFKHDMDFAICNSPGFGRA' A
#
# COMPACT_ATOMS: atom_id res chain seq x y z
N ILE A 1 1.40 -4.63 -3.94
CA ILE A 1 1.57 -5.72 -2.94
C ILE A 1 0.30 -6.55 -2.98
N SER A 2 0.36 -7.87 -3.08
CA SER A 2 -0.86 -8.69 -3.01
C SER A 2 -1.54 -8.48 -1.65
N ILE A 3 -2.51 -7.57 -1.60
CA ILE A 3 -3.18 -7.15 -0.36
C ILE A 3 -4.05 -8.25 0.25
N ASN A 4 -4.16 -9.39 -0.43
CA ASN A 4 -4.89 -10.57 0.02
C ASN A 4 -3.98 -11.67 0.57
N GLU A 5 -2.66 -11.56 0.39
CA GLU A 5 -1.71 -12.50 0.99
C GLU A 5 -1.32 -12.02 2.39
N LYS A 6 -1.92 -12.62 3.42
CA LYS A 6 -1.57 -12.38 4.83
C LYS A 6 -0.25 -13.04 5.25
N TYR A 7 0.45 -13.69 4.34
CA TYR A 7 1.62 -14.52 4.62
C TYR A 7 2.77 -14.18 3.67
N ILE A 8 4.00 -14.35 4.15
CA ILE A 8 5.20 -14.22 3.33
C ILE A 8 5.42 -15.56 2.62
N PRO A 9 5.53 -15.61 1.28
CA PRO A 9 5.80 -16.86 0.57
C PRO A 9 7.14 -17.46 1.00
N ALA A 10 7.24 -18.79 1.06
CA ALA A 10 8.47 -19.48 1.50
C ALA A 10 9.70 -19.15 0.65
N LEU A 11 9.51 -18.84 -0.63
CA LEU A 11 10.55 -18.41 -1.56
C LEU A 11 10.66 -16.88 -1.70
N GLY A 12 9.92 -16.13 -0.88
CA GLY A 12 9.77 -14.69 -0.99
C GLY A 12 8.82 -14.26 -2.11
N PHE A 13 8.64 -12.95 -2.23
CA PHE A 13 7.72 -12.34 -3.20
C PHE A 13 8.31 -12.29 -4.61
N SER A 14 7.51 -12.67 -5.60
CA SER A 14 7.81 -12.52 -7.03
C SER A 14 6.54 -12.03 -7.76
N PRO A 15 6.53 -10.82 -8.35
CA PRO A 15 7.64 -9.86 -8.42
C PRO A 15 8.02 -9.27 -7.06
N LYS A 16 9.23 -8.71 -6.93
CA LYS A 16 9.68 -8.05 -5.71
C LYS A 16 8.78 -6.83 -5.40
N PRO A 17 8.40 -6.59 -4.14
CA PRO A 17 7.66 -5.40 -3.76
C PRO A 17 8.44 -4.14 -4.07
N SER A 18 7.74 -3.10 -4.51
CA SER A 18 8.34 -1.81 -4.84
C SER A 18 7.45 -0.65 -4.37
N LEU A 19 8.08 0.51 -4.22
CA LEU A 19 7.44 1.77 -3.88
C LEU A 19 7.59 2.75 -5.04
N GLU A 20 6.50 3.43 -5.38
CA GLU A 20 6.49 4.54 -6.33
C GLU A 20 5.90 5.77 -5.65
N PHE A 21 6.45 6.95 -5.92
CA PHE A 21 5.88 8.20 -5.40
C PHE A 21 4.98 8.84 -6.46
N ILE A 22 3.80 9.31 -6.05
CA ILE A 22 2.81 9.94 -6.94
C ILE A 22 2.32 11.28 -6.39
N ASN A 23 1.90 12.15 -7.30
CA ASN A 23 1.38 13.49 -7.00
C ASN A 23 -0.09 13.69 -7.42
N HIS A 24 -0.76 12.64 -7.92
CA HIS A 24 -2.10 12.71 -8.49
C HIS A 24 -3.17 11.98 -7.66
N SER A 25 -2.83 11.52 -6.46
CA SER A 25 -3.76 10.89 -5.52
C SER A 25 -3.53 11.43 -4.12
N ARG A 26 -4.60 11.46 -3.32
CA ARG A 26 -4.54 11.74 -1.88
C ARG A 26 -4.18 10.49 -1.06
N PHE A 27 -4.68 9.33 -1.49
CA PHE A 27 -4.53 8.06 -0.77
C PHE A 27 -3.50 7.15 -1.47
N PRO A 28 -2.86 6.22 -0.74
CA PRO A 28 -2.05 5.19 -1.37
C PRO A 28 -2.85 4.36 -2.36
N VAL A 29 -2.18 3.95 -3.44
CA VAL A 29 -2.77 3.09 -4.47
C VAL A 29 -1.92 1.83 -4.59
N ALA A 30 -2.54 0.66 -4.41
CA ALA A 30 -1.86 -0.61 -4.59
C ALA A 30 -2.03 -1.12 -6.03
N ASN A 31 -0.94 -1.57 -6.64
CA ASN A 31 -0.99 -2.53 -7.74
C ASN A 31 -0.61 -3.89 -7.16
N THR A 32 -1.60 -4.75 -7.03
CA THR A 32 -1.49 -6.01 -6.31
C THR A 32 -0.72 -7.05 -7.12
N CYS A 33 -0.96 -7.14 -8.42
CA CYS A 33 -0.31 -8.09 -9.32
C CYS A 33 1.19 -7.83 -9.45
N ASP A 34 1.58 -6.55 -9.53
CA ASP A 34 2.99 -6.16 -9.71
C ASP A 34 3.72 -5.90 -8.38
N ASN A 35 3.07 -6.17 -7.25
CA ASN A 35 3.60 -5.90 -5.92
C ASN A 35 4.01 -4.44 -5.63
N ILE A 36 3.42 -3.47 -6.33
CA ILE A 36 3.72 -2.03 -6.18
C ILE A 36 2.78 -1.37 -5.16
N LEU A 37 3.32 -0.52 -4.29
CA LEU A 37 2.55 0.43 -3.49
C LEU A 37 2.93 1.85 -3.89
N ARG A 38 1.94 2.61 -4.38
CA ARG A 38 2.12 4.01 -4.77
C ARG A 38 1.81 4.90 -3.58
N ILE A 39 2.81 5.68 -3.17
CA ILE A 39 2.75 6.57 -2.02
C ILE A 39 2.49 8.01 -2.50
N PRO A 40 1.40 8.64 -2.08
CA PRO A 40 1.17 10.06 -2.32
C PRO A 40 2.21 10.93 -1.60
N LEU A 41 2.67 11.99 -2.27
CA LEU A 41 3.51 13.00 -1.65
C LEU A 41 2.67 13.92 -0.76
N HIS A 42 3.08 14.05 0.51
CA HIS A 42 2.45 14.96 1.47
C HIS A 42 3.44 15.98 2.01
N ALA A 43 2.94 17.17 2.33
CA ALA A 43 3.74 18.25 2.91
C ALA A 43 4.19 17.98 4.36
N SER A 44 3.54 17.05 5.07
CA SER A 44 3.91 16.68 6.43
C SER A 44 3.74 15.18 6.67
N TYR A 45 4.57 14.66 7.57
CA TYR A 45 4.48 13.27 8.01
C TYR A 45 3.12 12.95 8.64
N THR A 46 2.54 13.87 9.42
CA THR A 46 1.23 13.67 10.06
C THR A 46 0.12 13.49 9.04
N ALA A 47 0.10 14.30 7.97
CA ALA A 47 -0.89 14.15 6.90
C ALA A 47 -0.70 12.84 6.13
N PHE A 48 0.56 12.49 5.81
CA PHE A 48 0.90 11.20 5.21
C PHE A 48 0.42 10.03 6.06
N LYS A 49 0.75 10.02 7.35
CA LYS A 49 0.39 8.93 8.27
C LYS A 49 -1.13 8.74 8.35
N HIS A 50 -1.86 9.85 8.52
CA HIS A 50 -3.32 9.82 8.60
C HIS A 50 -3.95 9.20 7.35
N ASP A 51 -3.56 9.66 6.15
CA ASP A 51 -4.17 9.19 4.91
C ASP A 51 -3.73 7.75 4.56
N MET A 52 -2.51 7.34 4.94
CA MET A 52 -2.07 5.94 4.85
C MET A 52 -2.89 5.01 5.76
N ASP A 53 -3.02 5.34 7.04
CA ASP A 53 -3.77 4.53 8.01
C ASP A 53 -5.24 4.40 7.59
N PHE A 54 -5.84 5.52 7.19
CA PHE A 54 -7.23 5.55 6.72
C PHE A 54 -7.42 4.62 5.52
N ALA A 55 -6.57 4.72 4.49
CA ALA A 55 -6.73 3.93 3.28
C ALA A 55 -6.52 2.43 3.52
N ILE A 56 -5.54 2.05 4.34
CA ILE A 56 -5.28 0.64 4.68
C ILE A 56 -6.49 0.05 5.41
N CYS A 57 -6.99 0.72 6.45
CA CYS A 57 -8.12 0.24 7.25
C CYS A 57 -9.43 0.13 6.47
N ASN A 58 -9.59 0.92 5.39
CA ASN A 58 -10.81 0.93 4.58
C ASN A 58 -10.66 0.17 3.24
N SER A 59 -9.50 -0.41 2.97
CA SER A 59 -9.28 -1.19 1.75
C SER A 59 -9.81 -2.62 1.88
N PRO A 60 -10.56 -3.15 0.90
CA PRO A 60 -11.01 -4.54 0.93
C PRO A 60 -9.82 -5.50 1.05
N GLY A 61 -9.86 -6.42 2.03
CA GLY A 61 -8.77 -7.36 2.32
C GLY A 61 -7.85 -6.97 3.48
N PHE A 62 -7.89 -5.70 3.91
CA PHE A 62 -7.26 -5.20 5.14
C PHE A 62 -8.34 -4.73 6.14
N GLY A 63 -8.05 -4.79 7.44
CA GLY A 63 -8.92 -4.21 8.48
C GLY A 63 -10.14 -5.05 8.94
N ARG A 64 -10.30 -6.30 8.49
CA ARG A 64 -11.17 -7.28 9.18
C ARG A 64 -10.30 -8.30 9.91
N ALA A 65 -10.32 -8.22 11.25
CA ALA A 65 -9.91 -9.31 12.13
C ALA A 65 -10.88 -10.49 11.97
#